data_AF-A0A2I0UT04-F1
#
_entry.id   AF-A0A2I0UT04-F1
#
_cell.length_a   1.000
_cell.length_b   1.000
_cell.length_c   1.000
_cell.angle_alpha   90.00
_cell.angle_beta   90.00
_cell.angle_gamma   90.00
#
_symmetry.space_group_name_H-M   'P 1'
#
loop_
_entity.id
_entity.type
_entity.pdbx_description
1 polymer ?
#
loop_
_entity_poly.entity_id
_entity_poly.type
_entity_poly.pdbx_seq_one_letter_code
_entity_poly.pdbx_strand_id
1 'polypeptide(L)'
;MRDLTAQVTSSLLQFPEVTLQALGEDEITLDSVLCGKFSGGRNGLAWLACGPQLEVVNSVTGERLSAYRFSGVNEQPPTVRVVKEFSWQKRTGLLVGLEEAEGSVLCLYDLGVSRVVKAVVLPGRVTAIEPIANHGGASVRTQHLHQSLRWLFGVAAVATDVGHLLLVDLCLDDLSCSQNEIEASDPSVTMILASEV
;
A
#
# COMPACT_ATOMS: atom_id res chain seq x y z
N MET A 1 -38.24 5.05 1.09
CA MET A 1 -37.33 5.69 0.13
C MET A 1 -37.56 5.00 -1.21
N ARG A 2 -38.48 5.53 -2.02
CA ARG A 2 -38.82 4.97 -3.34
C ARG A 2 -38.45 6.05 -4.36
N ASP A 3 -37.75 5.66 -5.42
CA ASP A 3 -37.36 6.47 -6.59
C ASP A 3 -36.25 7.52 -6.41
N LEU A 4 -35.14 7.18 -5.74
CA LEU A 4 -33.92 7.98 -5.82
C LEU A 4 -33.10 7.57 -7.06
N THR A 5 -32.83 8.54 -7.94
CA THR A 5 -31.95 8.37 -9.11
C THR A 5 -30.74 9.29 -9.00
N ALA A 6 -29.53 8.74 -9.19
CA ALA A 6 -28.32 9.55 -9.28
C ALA A 6 -28.38 10.46 -10.51
N GLN A 7 -27.96 11.72 -10.35
CA GLN A 7 -27.80 12.65 -11.46
C GLN A 7 -26.31 12.81 -11.77
N VAL A 8 -25.96 12.71 -13.05
CA VAL A 8 -24.60 12.94 -13.52
C VAL A 8 -24.37 14.45 -13.60
N THR A 9 -23.35 14.95 -12.89
CA THR A 9 -23.09 16.38 -12.77
C THR A 9 -21.86 16.86 -13.55
N SER A 10 -21.17 15.96 -14.25
CA SER A 10 -20.01 16.27 -15.09
C SER A 10 -19.95 15.36 -16.32
N SER A 11 -19.14 15.74 -17.31
CA SER A 11 -18.64 14.76 -18.29
C SER A 11 -17.73 13.74 -17.61
N LEU A 12 -17.42 12.66 -18.33
CA LEU A 12 -16.36 11.73 -17.93
C LEU A 12 -15.01 12.45 -17.98
N LEU A 13 -14.32 12.50 -16.84
CA LEU A 13 -12.96 13.03 -16.74
C LEU A 13 -11.99 11.91 -17.05
N GLN A 14 -11.32 12.01 -18.20
CA GLN A 14 -10.38 11.00 -18.67
C GLN A 14 -9.07 11.09 -17.91
N PHE A 15 -8.48 9.93 -17.60
CA PHE A 15 -7.10 9.90 -17.16
C PHE A 15 -6.17 10.34 -18.30
N PRO A 16 -4.97 10.88 -17.98
CA PRO A 16 -3.95 11.14 -18.99
C PRO A 16 -3.61 9.88 -19.79
N GLU A 17 -3.34 10.04 -21.08
CA GLU A 17 -3.01 8.93 -21.99
C GLU A 17 -1.88 8.04 -21.46
N VAL A 18 -0.85 8.64 -20.84
CA VAL A 18 0.28 7.92 -20.24
C VAL A 18 -0.16 6.97 -19.11
N THR A 19 -1.22 7.30 -18.37
CA THR A 19 -1.78 6.43 -17.32
C THR A 19 -2.52 5.26 -17.95
N LEU A 20 -3.28 5.50 -19.03
CA LEU A 20 -3.97 4.43 -19.77
C LEU A 20 -2.97 3.46 -20.40
N GLN A 21 -1.92 3.97 -21.03
CA GLN A 21 -0.85 3.17 -21.63
C GLN A 21 -0.12 2.34 -20.57
N ALA A 22 0.30 2.96 -19.45
CA ALA A 22 1.01 2.24 -18.39
C ALA A 22 0.19 1.09 -17.77
N LEU A 23 -1.13 1.27 -17.62
CA LEU A 23 -2.02 0.22 -17.13
C LEU A 23 -2.34 -0.85 -18.18
N GLY A 24 -2.21 -0.51 -19.47
CA GLY A 24 -2.44 -1.40 -20.62
C GLY A 24 -1.20 -2.19 -21.07
N GLU A 25 0.00 -1.79 -20.67
CA GLU A 25 1.25 -2.51 -21.00
C GLU A 25 1.26 -3.97 -20.52
N ASP A 26 0.47 -4.28 -19.49
CA ASP A 26 0.36 -5.62 -18.91
C ASP A 26 -0.69 -6.52 -19.61
N GLU A 27 -1.23 -6.15 -20.78
CA GLU A 27 -1.94 -7.10 -21.66
C GLU A 27 -1.06 -8.32 -22.05
N ILE A 28 0.26 -8.21 -21.84
CA ILE A 28 1.24 -9.29 -22.03
C ILE A 28 1.16 -10.35 -20.90
N THR A 29 0.75 -9.95 -19.70
CA THR A 29 0.42 -10.83 -18.55
C THR A 29 -1.10 -11.01 -18.51
N LEU A 30 -1.60 -11.91 -19.37
CA LEU A 30 -3.02 -12.20 -19.66
C LEU A 30 -3.97 -12.35 -18.45
N ASP A 31 -3.45 -12.52 -17.23
CA ASP A 31 -4.23 -12.71 -16.00
C ASP A 31 -4.28 -11.46 -15.08
N SER A 32 -3.60 -10.36 -15.43
CA SER A 32 -3.58 -9.13 -14.64
C SER A 32 -4.93 -8.40 -14.70
N VAL A 33 -5.61 -8.28 -13.55
CA VAL A 33 -6.88 -7.57 -13.43
C VAL A 33 -6.62 -6.11 -13.01
N LEU A 34 -7.11 -5.16 -13.81
CA LEU A 34 -7.16 -3.76 -13.41
C LEU A 34 -8.05 -3.59 -12.18
N CYS A 35 -7.48 -3.07 -11.10
CA CYS A 35 -8.18 -2.74 -9.88
C CYS A 35 -7.97 -1.27 -9.52
N GLY A 36 -8.89 -0.70 -8.75
CA GLY A 36 -8.74 0.66 -8.27
C GLY A 36 -9.70 0.98 -7.14
N LYS A 37 -9.31 1.93 -6.28
CA LYS A 37 -10.15 2.43 -5.19
C LYS A 37 -9.88 3.90 -4.93
N PHE A 38 -10.90 4.58 -4.41
CA PHE A 38 -10.70 5.82 -3.68
C PHE A 38 -10.00 5.52 -2.35
N SER A 39 -8.99 6.32 -2.03
CA SER A 39 -8.33 6.23 -0.74
C SER A 39 -9.21 6.83 0.35
N GLY A 40 -9.15 6.26 1.57
CA GLY A 40 -10.00 6.68 2.69
C GLY A 40 -9.53 7.93 3.44
N GLY A 41 -8.39 8.53 3.06
CA GLY A 41 -7.85 9.70 3.73
C GLY A 41 -8.42 11.01 3.23
N ARG A 42 -7.76 12.12 3.61
CA ARG A 42 -8.22 13.49 3.31
C ARG A 42 -7.55 14.11 2.10
N ASN A 43 -6.69 13.35 1.42
CA ASN A 43 -5.86 13.85 0.33
C ASN A 43 -6.56 13.78 -1.03
N GLY A 44 -7.80 13.30 -1.10
CA GLY A 44 -8.57 13.22 -2.35
C GLY A 44 -7.90 12.32 -3.40
N LEU A 45 -7.29 11.23 -2.95
CA LEU A 45 -6.56 10.31 -3.82
C LEU A 45 -7.46 9.17 -4.29
N ALA A 46 -7.24 8.74 -5.52
CA ALA A 46 -7.61 7.40 -5.97
C ALA A 46 -6.36 6.72 -6.51
N TRP A 47 -6.35 5.40 -6.47
CA TRP A 47 -5.28 4.60 -7.06
C TRP A 47 -5.87 3.57 -8.01
N LEU A 48 -5.09 3.23 -9.02
CA LEU A 48 -5.32 2.14 -9.95
C LEU A 48 -4.08 1.25 -9.96
N ALA A 49 -4.27 -0.05 -10.10
CA ALA A 49 -3.19 -0.99 -10.25
C ALA A 49 -3.54 -2.12 -11.21
N CYS A 50 -2.55 -2.56 -11.98
CA CYS A 50 -2.64 -3.66 -12.93
C CYS A 50 -1.28 -4.37 -12.95
N GLY A 51 -1.22 -5.63 -12.51
CA GLY A 51 0.05 -6.35 -12.31
C GLY A 51 1.01 -5.54 -11.40
N PRO A 52 2.25 -5.24 -11.82
CA PRO A 52 3.23 -4.46 -11.06
C PRO A 52 3.01 -2.94 -11.18
N GLN A 53 2.09 -2.46 -12.02
CA GLN A 53 1.89 -1.04 -12.25
C GLN A 53 0.97 -0.45 -11.19
N LEU A 54 1.37 0.69 -10.60
CA LEU A 54 0.57 1.54 -9.73
C LEU A 54 0.48 2.95 -10.32
N GLU A 55 -0.75 3.45 -10.41
CA GLU A 55 -1.08 4.81 -10.81
C GLU A 55 -1.88 5.48 -9.70
N VAL A 56 -1.46 6.68 -9.29
CA VAL A 56 -2.15 7.48 -8.27
C VAL A 56 -2.64 8.75 -8.92
N VAL A 57 -3.94 9.00 -8.79
CA VAL A 57 -4.65 10.08 -9.47
C VAL A 57 -5.42 10.92 -8.48
N ASN A 58 -5.70 12.17 -8.84
CA ASN A 58 -6.65 13.00 -8.13
C ASN A 58 -8.06 12.45 -8.34
N SER A 59 -8.75 12.11 -7.26
CA SER A 59 -10.09 11.52 -7.28
C SER A 59 -11.17 12.40 -7.92
N VAL A 60 -10.95 13.72 -7.98
CA VAL A 60 -11.91 14.70 -8.51
C VAL A 60 -11.56 15.06 -9.94
N THR A 61 -10.28 15.27 -10.27
CA THR A 61 -9.87 15.77 -11.59
C THR A 61 -9.43 14.67 -12.56
N GLY A 62 -9.06 13.49 -12.05
CA GLY A 62 -8.44 12.42 -12.85
C GLY A 62 -6.97 12.68 -13.21
N GLU A 63 -6.38 13.79 -12.77
CA GLU A 63 -4.98 14.09 -13.05
C GLU A 63 -4.04 13.09 -12.37
N ARG A 64 -3.01 12.64 -13.09
CA ARG A 64 -1.98 11.76 -12.55
C ARG A 64 -1.13 12.55 -11.55
N LEU A 65 -1.07 12.04 -10.32
CA LEU A 65 -0.29 12.61 -9.23
C LEU A 65 1.05 11.89 -9.06
N SER A 66 1.06 10.57 -9.24
CA SER A 66 2.24 9.74 -9.05
C SER A 66 2.05 8.40 -9.76
N ALA A 67 3.15 7.71 -10.04
CA ALA A 67 3.12 6.39 -10.62
C ALA A 67 4.41 5.62 -10.37
N TYR A 68 4.31 4.30 -10.37
CA TYR A 68 5.42 3.42 -10.11
C TYR A 68 5.17 2.04 -10.71
N ARG A 69 6.21 1.45 -11.31
CA ARG A 69 6.22 0.04 -11.70
C ARG A 69 7.11 -0.71 -10.73
N PHE A 70 6.53 -1.56 -9.91
CA PHE A 70 7.27 -2.37 -8.95
C PHE A 70 8.09 -3.44 -9.67
N SER A 71 9.26 -3.75 -9.13
CA SER A 71 10.13 -4.82 -9.58
C SER A 71 10.17 -5.92 -8.54
N GLY A 72 10.25 -7.17 -8.96
CA GLY A 72 10.26 -8.31 -8.04
C GLY A 72 11.63 -8.93 -7.93
N VAL A 73 11.80 -9.75 -6.90
CA VAL A 73 13.02 -10.55 -6.73
C VAL A 73 13.13 -11.53 -7.91
N ASN A 74 14.36 -11.73 -8.42
CA ASN A 74 14.65 -12.61 -9.57
C ASN A 74 13.98 -12.20 -10.91
N GLU A 75 13.76 -10.90 -11.13
CA GLU A 75 13.21 -10.34 -12.38
C GLU A 75 11.78 -10.78 -12.73
N GLN A 76 11.08 -11.48 -11.83
CA GLN A 76 9.66 -11.78 -11.98
C GLN A 76 8.84 -10.58 -11.48
N PRO A 77 7.94 -9.99 -12.29
CA PRO A 77 7.17 -8.83 -11.86
C PRO A 77 6.18 -9.23 -10.75
N PRO A 78 6.11 -8.46 -9.65
CA PRO A 78 5.13 -8.69 -8.59
C PRO A 78 3.75 -8.23 -9.04
N THR A 79 2.72 -8.59 -8.27
CA THR A 79 1.37 -8.03 -8.43
C THR A 79 1.02 -7.12 -7.27
N VAL A 80 0.58 -5.89 -7.55
CA VAL A 80 0.03 -4.98 -6.54
C VAL A 80 -1.30 -5.54 -6.03
N ARG A 81 -1.30 -6.05 -4.80
CA ARG A 81 -2.43 -6.80 -4.25
C ARG A 81 -3.32 -5.97 -3.33
N VAL A 82 -2.71 -5.16 -2.47
CA VAL A 82 -3.41 -4.35 -1.47
C VAL A 82 -2.77 -2.97 -1.40
N VAL A 83 -3.59 -1.91 -1.37
CA VAL A 83 -3.12 -0.53 -1.24
C VAL A 83 -3.93 0.19 -0.18
N LYS A 84 -3.25 0.89 0.74
CA LYS A 84 -3.85 1.71 1.80
C LYS A 84 -3.14 3.05 1.90
N GLU A 85 -3.91 4.13 1.98
CA GLU A 85 -3.33 5.45 2.24
C GLU A 85 -2.72 5.51 3.64
N PHE A 86 -1.53 6.08 3.72
CA PHE A 86 -0.78 6.21 4.96
C PHE A 86 0.03 7.51 4.95
N SER A 87 -0.24 8.39 5.92
CA SER A 87 0.49 9.64 6.08
C SER A 87 1.31 9.59 7.36
N TRP A 88 2.61 9.88 7.29
CA TRP A 88 3.53 9.89 8.43
C TRP A 88 4.43 11.12 8.37
N GLN A 89 4.83 11.70 9.51
CA GLN A 89 5.81 12.80 9.57
C GLN A 89 5.58 13.95 8.57
N LYS A 90 4.31 14.31 8.29
CA LYS A 90 3.89 15.32 7.28
C LYS A 90 4.10 14.91 5.81
N ARG A 91 4.48 13.67 5.56
CA ARG A 91 4.50 13.02 4.25
C ARG A 91 3.17 12.32 4.01
N THR A 92 2.82 12.18 2.74
CA THR A 92 1.67 11.41 2.28
C THR A 92 2.19 10.28 1.42
N GLY A 93 1.67 9.08 1.64
CA GLY A 93 2.07 7.91 0.88
C GLY A 93 1.06 6.79 0.98
N LEU A 94 1.51 5.60 0.62
CA LEU A 94 0.71 4.39 0.57
C LEU A 94 1.48 3.25 1.26
N LEU A 95 0.76 2.42 2.00
CA LEU A 95 1.19 1.04 2.25
C LEU A 95 0.72 0.19 1.08
N VAL A 96 1.65 -0.53 0.46
CA VAL A 96 1.41 -1.38 -0.71
C VAL A 96 1.85 -2.80 -0.38
N GLY A 97 0.94 -3.76 -0.50
CA GLY A 97 1.23 -5.18 -0.43
C GLY A 97 1.45 -5.71 -1.84
N LEU A 98 2.66 -6.16 -2.12
CA LEU A 98 3.04 -6.83 -3.35
C LEU A 98 2.95 -8.34 -3.14
N GLU A 99 2.31 -9.03 -4.07
CA GLU A 99 2.31 -10.49 -4.16
C GLU A 99 3.44 -10.93 -5.09
N GLU A 100 4.30 -11.82 -4.61
CA GLU A 100 5.39 -12.44 -5.37
C GLU A 100 5.18 -13.96 -5.45
N ALA A 101 5.96 -14.64 -6.30
CA ALA A 101 5.86 -16.09 -6.50
C ALA A 101 6.00 -16.89 -5.19
N GLU A 102 6.86 -16.44 -4.28
CA GLU A 102 7.22 -17.16 -3.05
C GLU A 102 6.72 -16.47 -1.77
N GLY A 103 5.91 -15.42 -1.88
CA GLY A 103 5.41 -14.70 -0.71
C GLY A 103 4.87 -13.32 -1.03
N SER A 104 5.24 -12.33 -0.22
CA SER A 104 4.80 -10.95 -0.40
C SER A 104 5.79 -9.96 0.19
N VAL A 105 5.71 -8.72 -0.27
CA VAL A 105 6.47 -7.60 0.27
C VAL A 105 5.50 -6.51 0.70
N LEU A 106 5.67 -5.98 1.91
CA LEU A 106 5.02 -4.75 2.36
C LEU A 106 5.93 -3.57 2.04
N CYS A 107 5.45 -2.65 1.20
CA CYS A 107 6.15 -1.43 0.84
C CYS A 107 5.50 -0.20 1.48
N LEU A 108 6.33 0.74 1.91
CA LEU A 108 5.96 2.11 2.21
C LEU A 108 6.35 2.99 1.02
N TYR A 109 5.36 3.44 0.26
CA TYR A 109 5.52 4.27 -0.93
C TYR A 109 5.27 5.74 -0.60
N ASP A 110 6.26 6.61 -0.81
CA ASP A 110 6.18 8.05 -0.57
C ASP A 110 5.76 8.79 -1.86
N LEU A 111 4.58 9.42 -1.84
CA LEU A 111 4.04 10.13 -3.01
C LEU A 111 4.84 11.40 -3.33
N GLY A 112 5.48 12.02 -2.33
CA GLY A 112 6.25 13.24 -2.53
C GLY A 112 7.48 13.04 -3.39
N VAL A 113 8.03 11.83 -3.39
CA VAL A 113 9.19 11.44 -4.22
C VAL A 113 8.87 10.34 -5.23
N SER A 114 7.64 9.81 -5.21
CA SER A 114 7.17 8.73 -6.07
C SER A 114 8.07 7.49 -6.03
N ARG A 115 8.47 7.06 -4.81
CA ARG A 115 9.35 5.92 -4.59
C ARG A 115 8.96 5.11 -3.34
N VAL A 116 9.29 3.83 -3.36
CA VAL A 116 9.35 3.02 -2.15
C VAL A 116 10.50 3.52 -1.28
N VAL A 117 10.23 3.77 0.00
CA VAL A 117 11.22 4.26 0.97
C VAL A 117 11.53 3.24 2.06
N LYS A 118 10.66 2.25 2.28
CA LYS A 118 10.89 1.09 3.14
C LYS A 118 10.16 -0.11 2.57
N ALA A 119 10.74 -1.30 2.71
CA ALA A 119 10.11 -2.54 2.32
C ALA A 119 10.47 -3.68 3.26
N VAL A 120 9.54 -4.60 3.47
CA VAL A 120 9.69 -5.74 4.39
C VAL A 120 9.08 -7.00 3.77
N VAL A 121 9.82 -8.11 3.81
CA VAL A 121 9.34 -9.42 3.35
C VAL A 121 8.29 -9.96 4.32
N LEU A 122 7.23 -10.56 3.79
CA LEU A 122 6.13 -11.12 4.57
C LEU A 122 6.08 -12.65 4.44
N PRO A 123 5.82 -13.38 5.54
CA PRO A 123 5.59 -14.82 5.48
C PRO A 123 4.19 -15.14 4.94
N GLY A 124 4.12 -15.54 3.67
CA GLY A 124 2.88 -15.91 2.97
C GLY A 124 2.32 -14.80 2.08
N ARG A 125 1.20 -15.06 1.39
CA ARG A 125 0.61 -14.09 0.46
C ARG A 125 -0.26 -13.09 1.20
N VAL A 126 -0.02 -11.80 0.99
CA VAL A 126 -0.79 -10.72 1.63
C VAL A 126 -2.23 -10.68 1.11
N THR A 127 -3.20 -10.60 2.02
CA THR A 127 -4.63 -10.49 1.67
C THR A 127 -5.25 -9.19 2.15
N ALA A 128 -4.72 -8.59 3.23
CA ALA A 128 -5.15 -7.29 3.73
C ALA A 128 -4.03 -6.57 4.48
N ILE A 129 -4.10 -5.24 4.46
CA ILE A 129 -3.24 -4.35 5.23
C ILE A 129 -4.16 -3.33 5.90
N GLU A 130 -3.90 -3.00 7.17
CA GLU A 130 -4.56 -1.92 7.88
C GLU A 130 -3.54 -1.13 8.71
N PRO A 131 -3.37 0.19 8.47
CA PRO A 131 -2.54 1.01 9.34
C PRO A 131 -3.15 1.13 10.73
N ILE A 132 -2.37 0.83 11.77
CA ILE A 132 -2.78 0.99 13.18
C ILE A 132 -2.30 2.33 13.72
N ALA A 133 -1.03 2.66 13.49
CA ALA A 133 -0.42 3.89 13.98
C ALA A 133 0.55 4.44 12.94
N ASN A 134 0.57 5.77 12.79
CA ASN A 134 1.45 6.47 11.84
C ASN A 134 2.60 7.25 12.53
N HIS A 135 2.81 6.97 13.80
CA HIS A 135 3.84 7.54 14.64
C HIS A 135 4.16 6.55 15.78
N GLY A 136 5.29 6.73 16.43
CA GLY A 136 5.72 5.89 17.54
C GLY A 136 6.01 6.67 18.82
N GLY A 137 6.64 5.95 19.74
CA GLY A 137 7.19 6.49 20.99
C GLY A 137 6.17 6.67 22.10
N ALA A 138 6.70 7.05 23.28
CA ALA A 138 5.92 7.35 24.48
C ALA A 138 5.17 8.69 24.34
N SER A 139 4.12 8.69 23.54
CA SER A 139 3.23 9.84 23.30
C SER A 139 1.85 9.60 23.91
N VAL A 140 1.13 10.69 24.20
CA VAL A 140 -0.30 10.62 24.58
C VAL A 140 -1.11 9.93 23.49
N ARG A 141 -0.74 10.14 22.22
CA ARG A 141 -1.47 9.59 21.07
C ARG A 141 -1.38 8.06 20.98
N THR A 142 -0.36 7.42 21.57
CA THR A 142 -0.20 5.97 21.56
C THR A 142 -0.69 5.30 22.85
N GLN A 143 -1.23 6.05 23.82
CA GLN A 143 -1.66 5.50 25.12
C GLN A 143 -2.77 4.45 25.05
N HIS A 144 -3.58 4.49 23.98
CA HIS A 144 -4.65 3.51 23.75
C HIS A 144 -4.12 2.17 23.20
N LEU A 145 -2.86 2.11 22.77
CA LEU A 145 -2.23 0.90 22.25
C LEU A 145 -1.61 0.08 23.38
N HIS A 146 -1.49 -1.23 23.15
CA HIS A 146 -0.78 -2.12 24.06
C HIS A 146 0.68 -1.65 24.26
N GLN A 147 1.20 -1.81 25.48
CA GLN A 147 2.51 -1.29 25.85
C GLN A 147 3.64 -1.71 24.91
N SER A 148 3.64 -2.95 24.42
CA SER A 148 4.64 -3.43 23.46
C SER A 148 4.62 -2.66 22.14
N LEU A 149 3.43 -2.30 21.63
CA LEU A 149 3.30 -1.56 20.36
C LEU A 149 3.72 -0.10 20.48
N ARG A 150 3.72 0.46 21.69
CA ARG A 150 4.14 1.85 21.96
C ARG A 150 5.64 2.06 21.78
N TRP A 151 6.41 0.97 21.74
CA TRP A 151 7.86 1.01 21.46
C TRP A 151 8.19 1.00 19.97
N LEU A 152 7.21 0.71 19.11
CA LEU A 152 7.37 0.68 17.66
C LEU A 152 7.16 2.07 17.05
N PHE A 153 7.67 2.28 15.83
CA PHE A 153 7.56 3.55 15.13
C PHE A 153 6.77 3.41 13.84
N GLY A 154 5.44 3.54 13.97
CA GLY A 154 4.50 3.23 12.90
C GLY A 154 4.20 1.74 12.89
N VAL A 155 2.91 1.39 12.87
CA VAL A 155 2.47 -0.01 12.99
C VAL A 155 1.43 -0.28 11.92
N ALA A 156 1.62 -1.37 11.17
CA ALA A 156 0.65 -1.90 10.24
C ALA A 156 0.25 -3.32 10.65
N ALA A 157 -1.05 -3.62 10.60
CA ALA A 157 -1.55 -4.99 10.62
C ALA A 157 -1.53 -5.55 9.19
N VAL A 158 -1.03 -6.76 9.03
CA VAL A 158 -1.00 -7.48 7.75
C VAL A 158 -1.63 -8.85 7.93
N ALA A 159 -2.64 -9.16 7.12
CA ALA A 159 -3.25 -10.48 7.08
C ALA A 159 -2.72 -11.26 5.87
N THR A 160 -2.53 -12.57 6.04
CA THR A 160 -2.06 -13.46 4.97
C THR A 160 -3.11 -14.51 4.61
N ASP A 161 -2.90 -15.19 3.49
CA ASP A 161 -3.76 -16.25 2.95
C ASP A 161 -3.77 -17.52 3.81
N VAL A 162 -2.73 -17.75 4.62
CA VAL A 162 -2.65 -18.84 5.60
C VAL A 162 -3.21 -18.47 6.98
N GLY A 163 -3.87 -17.31 7.09
CA GLY A 163 -4.53 -16.87 8.32
C GLY A 163 -3.60 -16.24 9.37
N HIS A 164 -2.35 -15.92 9.01
CA HIS A 164 -1.51 -15.13 9.90
C HIS A 164 -2.00 -13.70 9.97
N LEU A 165 -2.02 -13.14 11.19
CA LEU A 165 -2.15 -11.71 11.42
C LEU A 165 -0.85 -11.19 12.04
N LEU A 166 -0.14 -10.36 11.28
CA LEU A 166 1.18 -9.83 11.62
C LEU A 166 1.05 -8.38 12.06
N LEU A 167 1.74 -8.01 13.13
CA LEU A 167 1.96 -6.60 13.50
C LEU A 167 3.38 -6.21 13.10
N VAL A 168 3.48 -5.37 12.08
CA VAL A 168 4.75 -4.96 11.46
C VAL A 168 5.12 -3.57 11.95
N ASP A 169 6.34 -3.43 12.49
CA ASP A 169 6.96 -2.14 12.74
C ASP A 169 7.45 -1.53 11.43
N LEU A 170 7.06 -0.28 11.18
CA LEU A 170 7.45 0.46 9.98
C LEU A 170 8.77 1.22 10.18
N CYS A 171 9.36 1.17 11.38
CA CYS A 171 10.66 1.77 11.73
C CYS A 171 10.78 3.22 11.23
N LEU A 172 9.74 4.02 11.40
CA LEU A 172 9.65 5.38 10.86
C LEU A 172 10.64 6.35 11.51
N ASP A 173 11.22 5.99 12.65
CA ASP A 173 12.31 6.70 13.33
C ASP A 173 13.68 6.52 12.65
N ASP A 174 13.88 5.43 11.92
CA ASP A 174 15.09 5.24 11.11
C ASP A 174 14.98 6.00 9.78
N LEU A 175 15.44 7.26 9.80
CA LEU A 175 15.49 8.14 8.65
C LEU A 175 16.68 7.86 7.72
N SER A 176 17.62 6.99 8.13
CA SER A 176 18.81 6.67 7.34
C SER A 176 18.59 5.51 6.37
N CYS A 177 17.67 4.61 6.73
CA CYS A 177 17.24 3.50 5.89
C CYS A 177 16.29 3.99 4.78
N SER A 178 16.71 3.85 3.53
CA SER A 178 15.90 4.02 2.32
C SER A 178 16.06 2.76 1.46
N GLN A 179 15.06 1.89 1.50
CA GLN A 179 15.04 0.63 0.76
C GLN A 179 13.89 0.63 -0.25
N ASN A 180 14.14 0.10 -1.43
CA ASN A 180 13.09 -0.24 -2.39
C ASN A 180 12.54 -1.65 -2.12
N GLU A 181 11.57 -2.09 -2.91
CA GLU A 181 10.92 -3.40 -2.80
C GLU A 181 11.85 -4.60 -3.03
N ILE A 182 12.94 -4.44 -3.79
CA ILE A 182 13.92 -5.50 -4.06
C ILE A 182 14.88 -5.64 -2.86
N GLU A 183 15.17 -4.54 -2.18
CA GLU A 183 16.05 -4.48 -0.99
C GLU A 183 15.25 -4.68 0.31
N ALA A 184 14.10 -5.36 0.24
CA ALA A 184 13.23 -5.58 1.37
C ALA A 184 13.96 -6.32 2.50
N SER A 185 13.81 -5.80 3.73
CA SER A 185 14.40 -6.41 4.91
C SER A 185 13.57 -7.62 5.35
N ASP A 186 14.22 -8.59 6.00
CA ASP A 186 13.50 -9.58 6.79
C ASP A 186 12.69 -8.88 7.89
N PRO A 187 11.47 -9.36 8.20
CA PRO A 187 10.59 -8.65 9.09
C PRO A 187 11.07 -8.75 10.54
N SER A 188 11.19 -7.58 11.19
CA SER A 188 11.25 -7.48 12.66
C SER A 188 9.85 -7.73 13.25
N VAL A 189 9.31 -8.95 13.09
CA VAL A 189 7.95 -9.29 13.53
C VAL A 189 7.89 -9.27 15.05
N THR A 190 7.06 -8.41 15.63
CA THR A 190 6.84 -8.38 17.08
C THR A 190 5.76 -9.38 17.53
N MET A 191 4.81 -9.74 16.65
CA MET A 191 3.72 -10.66 16.99
C MET A 191 3.16 -11.35 15.74
N ILE A 192 3.13 -12.68 15.76
CA ILE A 192 2.34 -13.52 14.84
C ILE A 192 1.15 -14.04 15.65
N LEU A 193 -0.06 -13.60 15.30
CA LEU A 193 -1.27 -14.27 15.74
C LEU A 193 -1.64 -15.29 14.67
N ALA A 194 -1.36 -16.57 14.93
CA ALA A 194 -1.88 -17.68 14.14
C ALA A 194 -3.18 -18.14 14.79
N SER A 195 -4.29 -18.18 14.04
CA SER A 195 -5.45 -18.94 14.48
C SER A 195 -5.18 -20.42 14.24
N GLU A 196 -4.91 -21.19 15.30
CA GLU A 196 -5.08 -22.64 15.21
C GLU A 196 -6.58 -22.91 15.02
N VAL A 197 -6.95 -23.52 13.91
CA VAL A 197 -8.30 -24.06 13.66
C VAL A 197 -8.25 -25.57 13.79
#